data_AF-A0A4Y2CMA3-F1
#
_entry.id   AF-A0A4Y2CMA3-F1
#
_cell.length_a   1.000
_cell.length_b   1.000
_cell.length_c   1.000
_cell.angle_alpha   90.00
_cell.angle_beta   90.00
_cell.angle_gamma   90.00
#
_symmetry.space_group_name_H-M   'P 1'
#
loop_
_entity.id
_entity.type
_entity.pdbx_description
1 polymer ?
#
loop_
_entity_poly.entity_id
_entity_poly.type
_entity_poly.pdbx_seq_one_letter_code
_entity_poly.pdbx_strand_id
1 'polypeptide(L)'
;MENLKSKRKVLRTAVSKLFTRIENEIKNTNVNKCSLEESLKLLTVKAEELSKLDLQIEELLDSDSFEAEFEASQDYAERINIWQFRAERKLNELTGSSESMNDNKQVVRLPKLTIPKFNGDSLYWNSFWNSFRVAIHDNTSLSKVEKFNYLRSYFSSNALSAIEGFSISDENYD
;
A
#
# COMPACT_ATOMS: atom_id res chain seq x y z
N MET A 1 4.55 16.12 28.41
CA MET A 1 3.51 15.90 27.37
C MET A 1 3.36 17.09 26.41
N GLU A 2 3.24 18.34 26.89
CA GLU A 2 2.96 19.52 26.03
C GLU A 2 4.03 19.78 24.94
N ASN A 3 5.31 19.62 25.29
CA ASN A 3 6.42 19.71 24.32
C ASN A 3 6.35 18.62 23.23
N LEU A 4 5.89 17.40 23.57
CA LEU A 4 5.74 16.31 22.59
C LEU A 4 4.58 16.59 21.64
N LYS A 5 3.43 17.04 22.16
CA LYS A 5 2.28 17.45 21.32
C LYS A 5 2.65 18.62 20.41
N SER A 6 3.44 19.58 20.90
CA SER A 6 3.97 20.70 20.10
C SER A 6 4.90 20.21 18.99
N LYS A 7 5.88 19.34 19.31
CA LYS A 7 6.80 18.75 18.33
C LYS A 7 6.05 17.95 17.26
N ARG A 8 5.07 17.14 17.67
CA ARG A 8 4.18 16.40 16.76
C ARG A 8 3.42 17.34 15.82
N LYS A 9 2.85 18.43 16.33
CA LYS A 9 2.16 19.44 15.50
C LYS A 9 3.09 20.03 14.43
N VAL A 10 4.31 20.38 14.81
CA VAL A 10 5.33 20.88 13.86
C VAL A 10 5.66 19.82 12.81
N LEU A 11 5.84 18.57 13.22
CA LEU A 11 6.13 17.46 12.31
C LEU A 11 4.98 17.17 11.34
N ARG A 12 3.73 17.11 11.82
CA ARG A 12 2.52 17.01 10.99
C ARG A 12 2.40 18.19 10.02
N THR A 13 2.81 19.38 10.40
CA THR A 13 2.86 20.53 9.49
C THR A 13 3.89 20.30 8.37
N ALA A 14 5.08 19.79 8.71
CA ALA A 14 6.12 19.46 7.73
C ALA A 14 5.69 18.32 6.78
N VAL A 15 5.07 17.27 7.30
CA VAL A 15 4.51 16.15 6.52
C VAL A 15 3.41 16.64 5.58
N SER A 16 2.50 17.50 6.05
CA SER A 16 1.45 18.08 5.20
C SER A 16 2.02 18.91 4.04
N LYS A 17 3.14 19.61 4.25
CA LYS A 17 3.85 20.30 3.16
C LYS A 17 4.45 19.33 2.14
N LEU A 18 4.94 18.16 2.58
CA LEU A 18 5.40 17.12 1.67
C LEU A 18 4.27 16.53 0.84
N PHE A 19 3.07 16.38 1.42
CA PHE A 19 1.89 15.96 0.65
C PHE A 19 1.63 16.92 -0.51
N THR A 20 1.60 18.23 -0.24
CA THR A 20 1.41 19.25 -1.30
C THR A 20 2.55 19.23 -2.32
N ARG A 21 3.80 19.03 -1.88
CA ARG A 21 4.95 18.91 -2.80
C ARG A 21 4.79 17.70 -3.73
N ILE A 22 4.52 16.53 -3.16
CA ILE A 22 4.29 15.27 -3.90
C ILE A 22 3.10 15.44 -4.85
N GLU A 23 2.01 16.07 -4.40
CA GLU A 23 0.84 16.35 -5.26
C GLU A 23 1.22 17.14 -6.51
N ASN A 24 1.98 18.21 -6.33
CA ASN A 24 2.42 19.07 -7.42
C ASN A 24 3.42 18.35 -8.34
N GLU A 25 4.32 17.54 -7.78
CA GLU A 25 5.27 16.72 -8.53
C GLU A 25 4.54 15.68 -9.41
N ILE A 26 3.52 15.00 -8.87
CA ILE A 26 2.75 13.98 -9.61
C ILE A 26 1.86 14.60 -10.69
N LYS A 27 1.29 15.79 -10.45
CA LYS A 27 0.43 16.50 -11.41
C LYS A 27 1.21 17.14 -12.57
N ASN A 28 2.53 17.29 -12.44
CA ASN A 28 3.36 17.87 -13.48
C ASN A 28 3.40 16.97 -14.72
N THR A 29 3.21 17.54 -15.91
CA THR A 29 3.27 16.83 -17.19
C THR A 29 4.64 16.19 -17.44
N ASN A 30 5.72 16.81 -16.91
CA ASN A 30 7.07 16.25 -16.95
C ASN A 30 7.56 15.99 -15.52
N VAL A 31 7.19 14.85 -14.96
CA VAL A 31 7.53 14.50 -13.58
C VAL A 31 9.03 14.27 -13.45
N ASN A 32 9.67 15.04 -12.56
CA ASN A 32 11.06 14.80 -12.19
C ASN A 32 11.13 13.63 -11.20
N LYS A 33 11.49 12.45 -11.71
CA LYS A 33 11.63 11.21 -10.93
C LYS A 33 12.52 11.38 -9.69
N CYS A 34 13.67 12.04 -9.82
CA CYS A 34 14.63 12.23 -8.73
C CYS A 34 14.05 13.10 -7.60
N SER A 35 13.34 14.18 -7.96
CA SER A 35 12.67 15.03 -6.96
C SER A 35 11.57 14.28 -6.21
N LEU A 36 10.80 13.45 -6.93
CA LEU A 36 9.72 12.66 -6.32
C LEU A 36 10.28 11.55 -5.39
N GLU A 37 11.39 10.91 -5.77
CA GLU A 37 12.12 9.97 -4.90
C GLU A 37 12.62 10.63 -3.62
N GLU A 38 13.18 11.84 -3.73
CA GLU A 38 13.61 12.63 -2.57
C GLU A 38 12.44 12.95 -1.64
N SER A 39 11.33 13.45 -2.20
CA SER A 39 10.11 13.76 -1.45
C SER A 39 9.55 12.53 -0.73
N LEU A 40 9.52 11.38 -1.38
CA LEU A 40 9.05 10.11 -0.80
C LEU A 40 9.98 9.62 0.32
N LYS A 41 11.31 9.67 0.12
CA LYS A 41 12.27 9.30 1.15
C LYS A 41 12.15 10.20 2.38
N LEU A 42 12.00 11.50 2.17
CA LEU A 42 11.83 12.46 3.25
C LEU A 42 10.49 12.26 3.98
N LEU A 43 9.41 11.91 3.26
CA LEU A 43 8.13 11.56 3.86
C LEU A 43 8.26 10.32 4.76
N THR A 44 8.97 9.30 4.30
CA THR A 44 9.20 8.06 5.06
C THR A 44 9.97 8.33 6.36
N VAL A 45 11.07 9.09 6.30
CA VAL A 45 11.84 9.46 7.51
C VAL A 45 10.95 10.22 8.51
N LYS A 46 10.12 11.15 8.03
CA LYS A 46 9.23 11.91 8.91
C LYS A 46 8.08 11.07 9.48
N ALA A 47 7.61 10.05 8.75
CA ALA A 47 6.61 9.11 9.23
C ALA A 47 7.15 8.29 10.41
N GLU A 48 8.40 7.82 10.32
CA GLU A 48 9.07 7.11 11.41
C GLU A 48 9.28 7.99 12.64
N GLU A 49 9.71 9.25 12.45
CA GLU A 49 9.82 10.22 13.54
C GLU A 49 8.47 10.51 14.20
N LEU A 50 7.40 10.56 13.42
CA LEU A 50 6.04 10.82 13.90
C LEU A 50 5.51 9.62 14.70
N SER A 51 5.69 8.41 14.18
CA SER A 51 5.30 7.18 14.89
C SER A 51 5.99 7.06 16.26
N LYS A 52 7.29 7.39 16.34
CA LYS A 52 8.01 7.44 17.62
C LYS A 52 7.42 8.47 18.59
N LEU A 53 6.99 9.63 18.10
CA LEU A 53 6.37 10.66 18.94
C LEU A 53 4.96 10.28 19.38
N ASP A 54 4.18 9.66 18.50
CA ASP A 54 2.82 9.21 18.81
C ASP A 54 2.86 8.14 19.92
N LEU A 55 3.78 7.16 19.84
CA LEU A 55 4.00 6.18 20.92
C LEU A 55 4.38 6.84 22.26
N GLN A 56 5.29 7.82 22.24
CA GLN A 56 5.68 8.55 23.47
C GLN A 56 4.53 9.38 24.06
N ILE A 57 3.63 9.89 23.22
CA ILE A 57 2.45 10.62 23.69
C ILE A 57 1.47 9.63 24.29
N GLU A 58 1.21 8.52 23.59
CA GLU A 58 0.32 7.43 24.00
C GLU A 58 0.67 6.88 25.39
N GLU A 59 1.95 6.59 25.64
CA GLU A 59 2.46 6.12 26.95
C GLU A 59 2.20 7.10 28.12
N LEU A 60 2.00 8.39 27.83
CA LEU A 60 1.81 9.42 28.84
C LEU A 60 0.34 9.82 29.03
N LEU A 61 -0.57 9.37 28.15
CA LEU A 61 -1.99 9.71 28.22
C LEU A 61 -2.69 9.00 29.37
N ASP A 62 -3.73 9.64 29.89
CA ASP A 62 -4.71 9.00 30.75
C ASP A 62 -5.74 8.22 29.92
N SER A 63 -6.44 7.29 30.57
CA SER A 63 -7.44 6.45 29.90
C SER A 63 -8.55 7.25 29.22
N ASP A 64 -8.91 8.41 29.79
CA ASP A 64 -10.02 9.23 29.30
C ASP A 64 -9.66 10.00 28.02
N SER A 65 -8.38 10.31 27.80
CA SER A 65 -7.90 11.02 26.60
C SER A 65 -7.22 10.11 25.58
N PHE A 66 -7.02 8.82 25.91
CA PHE A 66 -6.31 7.86 25.07
C PHE A 66 -7.01 7.63 23.73
N GLU A 67 -8.29 7.25 23.75
CA GLU A 67 -9.04 6.80 22.57
C GLU A 67 -9.02 7.85 21.45
N ALA A 68 -9.41 9.09 21.77
CA ALA A 68 -9.48 10.18 20.81
C ALA A 68 -8.10 10.57 20.25
N GLU A 69 -7.04 10.46 21.05
CA GLU A 69 -5.68 10.78 20.63
C GLU A 69 -5.04 9.67 19.79
N PHE A 70 -5.40 8.41 20.08
CA PHE A 70 -5.02 7.24 19.30
C PHE A 70 -5.68 7.27 17.92
N GLU A 71 -6.99 7.48 17.86
CA GLU A 71 -7.76 7.63 16.61
C GLU A 71 -7.18 8.75 15.74
N ALA A 72 -6.94 9.94 16.32
CA ALA A 72 -6.35 11.06 15.59
C ALA A 72 -4.92 10.79 15.07
N SER A 73 -4.19 9.86 15.69
CA SER A 73 -2.87 9.43 15.24
C SER A 73 -2.95 8.39 14.12
N GLN A 74 -3.88 7.44 14.22
CA GLN A 74 -4.18 6.47 13.15
C GLN A 74 -4.65 7.16 11.87
N ASP A 75 -5.62 8.08 11.96
CA ASP A 75 -6.11 8.87 10.82
C ASP A 75 -4.97 9.61 10.10
N TYR A 76 -4.02 10.13 10.87
CA TYR A 76 -2.88 10.83 10.30
C TYR A 76 -1.89 9.87 9.62
N ALA A 77 -1.66 8.69 10.20
CA ALA A 77 -0.83 7.64 9.61
C ALA A 77 -1.42 7.12 8.28
N GLU A 78 -2.73 6.94 8.20
CA GLU A 78 -3.42 6.55 6.95
C GLU A 78 -3.18 7.58 5.83
N ARG A 79 -3.26 8.88 6.17
CA ARG A 79 -2.95 9.94 5.20
C ARG A 79 -1.51 9.84 4.68
N ILE A 80 -0.55 9.52 5.53
CA ILE A 80 0.85 9.32 5.13
C ILE A 80 0.95 8.15 4.15
N ASN A 81 0.37 7.00 4.48
CA ASN A 81 0.40 5.80 3.65
C ASN A 81 -0.17 6.08 2.25
N ILE A 82 -1.32 6.78 2.18
CA ILE A 82 -1.94 7.18 0.91
C ILE A 82 -0.95 7.98 0.04
N TRP A 83 -0.23 8.92 0.63
CA TRP A 83 0.73 9.75 -0.10
C TRP A 83 1.99 9.00 -0.50
N GLN A 84 2.48 8.07 0.32
CA GLN A 84 3.58 7.18 -0.05
C GLN A 84 3.19 6.31 -1.25
N PHE A 85 2.04 5.64 -1.20
CA PHE A 85 1.56 4.81 -2.31
C PHE A 85 1.36 5.62 -3.60
N ARG A 86 0.85 6.86 -3.50
CA ARG A 86 0.70 7.74 -4.67
C ARG A 86 2.04 8.06 -5.32
N ALA A 87 3.05 8.40 -4.51
CA ALA A 87 4.39 8.71 -5.00
C ALA A 87 5.06 7.46 -5.59
N GLU A 88 5.02 6.33 -4.90
CA GLU A 88 5.58 5.05 -5.36
C GLU A 88 4.97 4.59 -6.69
N ARG A 89 3.64 4.64 -6.80
CA ARG A 89 2.96 4.31 -8.05
C ARG A 89 3.44 5.19 -9.20
N LYS A 90 3.57 6.50 -8.95
CA LYS A 90 4.03 7.43 -9.98
C LYS A 90 5.49 7.19 -10.37
N LEU A 91 6.36 6.86 -9.40
CA LEU A 91 7.75 6.48 -9.68
C LEU A 91 7.84 5.21 -10.52
N ASN A 92 7.00 4.22 -10.22
CA ASN A 92 6.92 2.98 -11.00
C ASN A 92 6.50 3.25 -12.45
N GLU A 93 5.49 4.11 -12.68
CA GLU A 93 5.09 4.57 -14.03
C GLU A 93 6.26 5.20 -14.81
N LEU A 94 7.07 6.04 -14.15
CA LEU A 94 8.22 6.70 -14.76
C LEU A 94 9.37 5.74 -15.06
N THR A 95 9.55 4.71 -14.23
CA THR A 95 10.55 3.66 -14.47
C THR A 95 10.16 2.71 -15.60
N GLY A 96 8.87 2.57 -15.89
CA GLY A 96 8.35 1.71 -16.96
C GLY A 96 8.23 2.36 -18.34
N SER A 97 8.61 3.64 -18.51
CA SER A 97 8.39 4.41 -19.76
C SER A 97 9.65 4.67 -20.59
N SER A 98 10.61 3.74 -20.60
CA SER A 98 11.68 3.70 -21.62
C SER A 98 11.83 2.29 -22.16
N GLU A 99 10.89 1.89 -23.00
CA GLU A 99 11.07 0.78 -23.96
C GLU A 99 10.00 0.94 -25.06
N SER A 100 10.26 1.86 -25.99
CA SER A 100 9.68 1.79 -27.33
C SER A 100 10.76 1.24 -28.28
N MET A 101 10.37 0.17 -28.98
CA MET A 101 11.07 -0.50 -30.08
C MET A 101 12.19 -1.47 -29.68
N ASN A 102 11.83 -2.59 -29.05
CA ASN A 102 12.11 -3.93 -29.60
C ASN A 102 11.52 -4.99 -28.67
N ASP A 103 10.81 -5.95 -29.24
CA ASP A 103 10.44 -7.21 -28.61
C ASP A 103 11.70 -7.90 -28.05
N ASN A 104 12.00 -7.68 -26.77
CA ASN A 104 12.81 -8.54 -25.91
C ASN A 104 12.73 -8.01 -24.47
N LYS A 105 11.63 -8.34 -23.77
CA LYS A 105 11.44 -8.10 -22.33
C LYS A 105 12.71 -8.43 -21.53
N GLN A 106 13.46 -7.43 -21.10
CA GLN A 106 14.43 -7.59 -20.02
C GLN A 106 13.65 -7.66 -18.70
N VAL A 107 13.23 -8.88 -18.37
CA VAL A 107 12.63 -9.22 -17.09
C VAL A 107 13.67 -8.99 -16.00
N VAL A 108 13.58 -7.86 -15.30
CA VAL A 108 14.21 -7.71 -13.98
C VAL A 108 13.62 -8.81 -13.11
N ARG A 109 14.40 -9.87 -12.86
CA ARG A 109 14.01 -10.99 -12.01
C ARG A 109 14.11 -10.58 -10.55
N LEU A 110 13.10 -9.87 -10.08
CA LEU A 110 12.80 -9.75 -8.66
C LEU A 110 12.60 -11.17 -8.09
N PRO A 111 12.93 -11.44 -6.80
CA PRO A 111 12.55 -12.67 -6.14
C PRO A 111 11.05 -12.87 -6.37
N LYS A 112 10.66 -14.07 -6.83
CA LYS A 112 9.25 -14.36 -7.15
C LYS A 112 8.41 -14.01 -5.92
N LEU A 113 7.56 -12.99 -6.06
CA LEU A 113 6.60 -12.62 -5.03
C LEU A 113 5.68 -13.82 -4.85
N THR A 114 5.82 -14.55 -3.75
CA THR A 114 4.97 -15.70 -3.45
C THR A 114 3.73 -15.22 -2.70
N ILE A 115 2.56 -15.42 -3.29
CA ILE A 115 1.30 -15.19 -2.60
C ILE A 115 1.14 -16.31 -1.56
N PRO A 116 1.00 -16.01 -0.26
CA PRO A 116 0.76 -17.03 0.76
C PRO A 116 -0.62 -17.69 0.55
N LYS A 117 -0.74 -18.97 0.92
CA LYS A 117 -2.05 -19.65 0.89
C LYS A 117 -2.99 -19.02 1.91
N PHE A 118 -4.24 -18.83 1.52
CA PHE A 118 -5.31 -18.37 2.40
C PHE A 118 -6.07 -19.56 2.98
N ASN A 119 -6.20 -19.62 4.30
CA ASN A 119 -6.86 -20.72 5.00
C ASN A 119 -8.33 -20.44 5.36
N GLY A 120 -8.80 -19.20 5.18
CA GLY A 120 -10.16 -18.77 5.54
C GLY A 120 -10.23 -17.87 6.77
N ASP A 121 -9.10 -17.49 7.37
CA ASP A 121 -9.06 -16.57 8.51
C ASP A 121 -9.29 -15.11 8.07
N SER A 122 -10.36 -14.50 8.53
CA SER A 122 -10.75 -13.14 8.16
C SER A 122 -9.71 -12.08 8.49
N LEU A 123 -8.86 -12.31 9.51
CA LEU A 123 -7.77 -11.39 9.87
C LEU A 123 -6.76 -11.21 8.73
N TYR A 124 -6.54 -12.26 7.94
CA TYR A 124 -5.57 -12.26 6.86
C TYR A 124 -6.19 -12.00 5.48
N TRP A 125 -7.52 -11.87 5.39
CA TRP A 125 -8.23 -11.69 4.12
C TRP A 125 -7.72 -10.48 3.33
N ASN A 126 -7.62 -9.31 3.97
CA ASN A 126 -7.18 -8.09 3.30
C ASN A 126 -5.74 -8.20 2.78
N SER A 127 -4.84 -8.82 3.55
CA SER A 127 -3.44 -9.02 3.16
C SER A 127 -3.32 -9.98 1.97
N PHE A 128 -4.05 -11.09 2.03
CA PHE A 128 -4.15 -12.05 0.93
C PHE A 128 -4.72 -11.39 -0.32
N TRP A 129 -5.87 -10.74 -0.22
CA TRP A 129 -6.58 -10.18 -1.35
C TRP A 129 -5.80 -9.07 -2.04
N ASN A 130 -5.11 -8.20 -1.28
CA ASN A 130 -4.22 -7.20 -1.87
C ASN A 130 -3.09 -7.84 -2.68
N SER A 131 -2.48 -8.91 -2.16
CA SER A 131 -1.42 -9.66 -2.85
C SER A 131 -1.94 -10.36 -4.11
N PHE A 132 -3.09 -11.04 -4.00
CA PHE A 132 -3.76 -11.71 -5.11
C PHE A 132 -4.22 -10.72 -6.18
N ARG A 133 -4.74 -9.56 -5.76
CA ARG A 133 -5.27 -8.54 -6.68
C ARG A 133 -4.18 -8.02 -7.60
N VAL A 134 -3.08 -7.56 -7.01
CA VAL A 134 -1.94 -6.99 -7.75
C VAL A 134 -1.28 -8.02 -8.65
N ALA A 135 -1.17 -9.28 -8.19
CA ALA A 135 -0.48 -10.32 -8.94
C ALA A 135 -1.34 -10.98 -10.03
N ILE A 136 -2.66 -11.08 -9.84
CA ILE A 136 -3.55 -11.94 -10.63
C ILE A 136 -4.84 -11.23 -11.06
N HIS A 137 -5.58 -10.62 -10.13
CA HIS A 137 -6.89 -10.00 -10.47
C HIS A 137 -6.76 -8.87 -11.50
N ASP A 138 -5.78 -7.99 -11.32
CA ASP A 138 -5.56 -6.81 -12.19
C ASP A 138 -4.81 -7.18 -13.47
N ASN A 139 -4.33 -8.43 -13.61
CA ASN A 139 -3.64 -8.90 -14.79
C ASN A 139 -4.64 -9.10 -15.95
N THR A 140 -4.60 -8.21 -16.93
CA THR A 140 -5.49 -8.24 -18.12
C THR A 140 -5.13 -9.33 -19.13
N SER A 141 -3.96 -9.97 -18.99
CA SER A 141 -3.54 -11.08 -19.85
C SER A 141 -4.12 -12.43 -19.41
N LEU A 142 -4.79 -12.49 -18.24
CA LEU A 142 -5.46 -13.68 -17.74
C LEU A 142 -6.97 -13.55 -17.93
N SER A 143 -7.59 -14.60 -18.46
CA SER A 143 -9.05 -14.77 -18.48
C SER A 143 -9.62 -14.93 -17.08
N LYS A 144 -10.94 -14.75 -16.90
CA LYS A 144 -11.59 -14.93 -15.61
C LYS A 144 -11.48 -16.39 -15.13
N VAL A 145 -11.64 -17.36 -16.03
CA VAL A 145 -11.35 -18.78 -15.75
C VAL A 145 -9.92 -19.00 -15.23
N GLU A 146 -8.88 -18.40 -15.84
CA GLU A 146 -7.50 -18.55 -15.36
C GLU A 146 -7.32 -17.91 -13.98
N LYS A 147 -7.89 -16.72 -13.77
CA LYS A 147 -7.86 -16.05 -12.46
C LYS A 147 -8.57 -16.89 -11.39
N PHE A 148 -9.68 -17.52 -11.72
CA PHE A 148 -10.40 -18.39 -10.78
C PHE A 148 -9.61 -19.65 -10.45
N ASN A 149 -8.94 -20.26 -11.44
CA ASN A 149 -8.02 -21.38 -11.20
C ASN A 149 -6.90 -20.98 -10.23
N TYR A 150 -6.30 -19.81 -10.44
CA TYR A 150 -5.29 -19.31 -9.52
C TYR A 150 -5.87 -19.06 -8.12
N LEU A 151 -7.02 -18.39 -8.01
CA LEU A 151 -7.68 -18.12 -6.74
C LEU A 151 -7.90 -19.41 -5.95
N ARG A 152 -8.48 -20.41 -6.61
CA ARG A 152 -8.70 -21.75 -6.03
C ARG A 152 -7.40 -22.39 -5.60
N SER A 153 -6.34 -22.27 -6.40
CA SER A 153 -5.03 -22.81 -6.03
C SER A 153 -4.51 -22.17 -4.75
N TYR A 154 -4.73 -20.88 -4.50
CA TYR A 154 -4.23 -20.19 -3.31
C TYR A 154 -5.08 -20.38 -2.06
N PHE A 155 -6.28 -20.94 -2.19
CA PHE A 155 -7.10 -21.30 -1.04
C PHE A 155 -6.70 -22.64 -0.44
N SER A 156 -6.91 -22.79 0.85
CA SER A 156 -6.67 -23.99 1.64
C SER A 156 -7.70 -24.09 2.74
N SER A 157 -7.91 -25.29 3.29
CA SER A 157 -8.82 -25.53 4.43
C SER A 157 -10.20 -24.90 4.21
N ASN A 158 -10.69 -24.08 5.15
CA ASN A 158 -12.04 -23.51 5.12
C ASN A 158 -12.29 -22.63 3.90
N ALA A 159 -11.27 -21.87 3.44
CA ALA A 159 -11.41 -21.06 2.23
C ALA A 159 -11.65 -21.92 0.99
N LEU A 160 -10.96 -23.06 0.88
CA LEU A 160 -11.13 -23.95 -0.27
C LEU A 160 -12.50 -24.61 -0.25
N SER A 161 -12.95 -25.09 0.91
CA SER A 161 -14.28 -25.68 1.06
C SER A 161 -15.40 -24.69 0.74
N ALA A 162 -15.21 -23.39 1.00
CA ALA A 162 -16.20 -22.37 0.70
C ALA A 162 -16.45 -22.19 -0.81
N ILE A 163 -15.46 -22.49 -1.65
CA ILE A 163 -15.55 -22.29 -3.11
C ILE A 163 -15.69 -23.60 -3.90
N GLU A 164 -15.64 -24.76 -3.23
CA GLU A 164 -15.60 -26.08 -3.87
C GLU A 164 -16.88 -26.40 -4.65
N GLY A 165 -18.01 -25.81 -4.27
CA GLY A 165 -19.29 -25.95 -4.96
C GLY A 165 -19.44 -25.15 -6.25
N PHE A 166 -18.51 -24.23 -6.55
CA PHE A 166 -18.55 -23.41 -7.75
C PHE A 166 -17.77 -24.08 -8.88
N SER A 167 -18.38 -24.14 -10.06
CA SER A 167 -17.69 -24.57 -11.27
C SER A 167 -16.71 -23.47 -11.71
N ILE A 168 -15.54 -23.88 -12.20
CA ILE A 168 -14.55 -22.95 -12.75
C ILE A 168 -15.07 -22.44 -14.10
N SER A 169 -15.78 -21.31 -14.09
CA SER A 169 -16.32 -20.62 -15.27
C SER A 169 -16.14 -19.11 -15.12
N ASP A 170 -16.26 -18.39 -16.24
CA ASP A 170 -16.17 -16.93 -16.26
C ASP A 170 -17.27 -16.26 -15.42
N GLU A 171 -18.43 -16.92 -15.30
CA GLU A 171 -19.61 -16.45 -14.58
C GLU A 171 -19.45 -16.51 -13.05
N ASN A 172 -18.57 -17.39 -12.56
CA ASN A 172 -18.40 -17.68 -11.13
C ASN A 172 -17.17 -16.99 -10.51
N TYR A 173 -16.55 -16.05 -11.23
CA TYR A 173 -15.33 -15.37 -10.78
C TYR A 173 -15.56 -13.98 -10.15
N ASP A 174 -16.47 -13.19 -10.70
CA ASP A 174 -16.78 -11.83 -10.22
C ASP A 174 -17.81 -11.85 -9.08
#